data_AF-A0A9P8T2T1-F1
#
_entry.id   AF-A0A9P8T2T1-F1
#
_cell.length_a   1.000
_cell.length_b   1.000
_cell.length_c   1.000
_cell.angle_alpha   90.00
_cell.angle_beta   90.00
_cell.angle_gamma   90.00
#
_symmetry.space_group_name_H-M   'P 1'
#
loop_
_entity.id
_entity.type
_entity.pdbx_description
1 polymer ?
#
loop_
_entity_poly.entity_id
_entity_poly.type
_entity_poly.pdbx_seq_one_letter_code
_entity_poly.pdbx_strand_id
1 'polypeptide(L)' 'MVKPERVTSVESYLLRLFQSGAIRTKVSESDIVEILEKVSKEERKGKETKIVFDRRETHYEDEADDDDDDFFD' A
#
# COMPACT_ATOMS: atom_id res chain seq x y z
N MET A 1 -9.21 27.99 9.79
CA MET A 1 -7.78 27.68 9.86
C MET A 1 -7.62 26.16 9.79
N VAL A 2 -6.90 25.63 8.81
CA VAL A 2 -6.69 24.18 8.65
C VAL A 2 -5.72 23.65 9.70
N LYS A 3 -5.89 22.39 10.13
CA LYS A 3 -5.01 21.76 11.12
C LYS A 3 -3.57 21.68 10.57
N PRO A 4 -2.55 22.00 11.37
CA PRO A 4 -1.15 22.05 10.89
C PRO A 4 -0.66 20.69 10.39
N GLU A 5 -1.03 19.60 11.07
CA GLU A 5 -0.72 18.22 10.68
C GLU A 5 -1.14 17.90 9.24
N ARG A 6 -2.29 18.40 8.80
CA ARG A 6 -2.81 18.14 7.46
C ARG A 6 -2.04 18.89 6.38
N VAL A 7 -1.49 20.06 6.71
CA VAL A 7 -0.67 20.84 5.77
C VAL A 7 0.61 20.08 5.45
N THR A 8 1.26 19.53 6.47
CA THR A 8 2.49 18.72 6.31
C THR A 8 2.24 17.49 5.44
N SER A 9 1.11 16.80 5.64
CA SER A 9 0.75 15.62 4.84
C SER A 9 0.50 15.95 3.37
N VAL A 10 -0.21 17.05 3.09
CA VAL A 10 -0.45 17.51 1.71
C VAL A 10 0.85 17.92 1.03
N GLU A 11 1.71 18.68 1.71
CA GLU A 11 3.02 19.10 1.18
C GLU A 11 3.90 17.90 0.83
N SER A 12 4.01 16.94 1.76
CA SER A 12 4.80 15.72 1.56
C SER A 12 4.27 14.89 0.38
N TYR A 13 2.95 14.80 0.22
CA TYR A 13 2.33 14.10 -0.89
C TYR A 13 2.56 14.81 -2.23
N LEU A 14 2.47 16.15 -2.24
CA LEU A 14 2.75 16.95 -3.42
C LEU A 14 4.21 16.79 -3.89
N LEU A 15 5.14 16.78 -2.93
CA LEU A 15 6.56 16.50 -3.18
C LEU A 15 6.76 15.15 -3.84
N ARG A 16 6.10 14.10 -3.34
CA ARG A 16 6.16 12.75 -3.93
C ARG A 16 5.60 12.71 -5.35
N LEU A 17 4.49 13.39 -5.61
CA LEU A 17 3.87 13.46 -6.94
C LEU A 17 4.72 14.26 -7.95
N PHE A 18 5.44 15.26 -7.47
CA PHE A 18 6.39 15.99 -8.29
C PHE A 18 7.63 15.14 -8.62
N GLN A 19 8.18 14.44 -7.62
CA GLN A 19 9.33 13.54 -7.80
C GLN A 19 9.01 12.35 -8.72
N SER A 20 7.79 11.81 -8.67
CA SER A 20 7.36 10.75 -9.57
C SER A 20 7.07 11.22 -11.00
N GLY A 21 7.04 12.54 -11.24
CA GLY A 21 6.68 13.13 -12.53
C GLY A 21 5.20 13.00 -12.91
N ALA A 22 4.35 12.65 -11.94
CA ALA A 22 2.90 12.56 -12.12
C ALA A 22 2.26 13.93 -12.31
N ILE A 23 2.84 14.98 -11.69
CA ILE A 23 2.43 16.37 -11.88
C ILE A 23 3.47 17.09 -12.74
N ARG A 24 3.07 17.52 -13.93
CA ARG A 24 3.91 18.29 -14.87
C ARG A 24 3.51 19.76 -14.98
N THR A 25 2.33 20.10 -14.48
CA THR A 25 1.72 21.44 -14.56
C THR A 25 1.54 22.04 -13.17
N LYS A 26 1.32 23.36 -13.12
CA LYS A 26 1.03 24.04 -11.85
C LYS A 26 -0.24 23.46 -11.22
N VAL A 27 -0.16 23.19 -9.93
CA VAL A 27 -1.27 22.66 -9.14
C VAL A 27 -2.24 23.80 -8.84
N SER A 28 -3.53 23.56 -9.08
CA SER A 28 -4.60 24.52 -8.78
C SER A 28 -5.11 24.37 -7.35
N GLU A 29 -5.82 25.38 -6.85
CA GLU A 29 -6.43 25.31 -5.51
C GLU A 29 -7.44 24.16 -5.40
N SER A 30 -8.20 23.88 -6.47
CA SER A 30 -9.10 22.72 -6.55
C SER A 30 -8.39 21.38 -6.33
N ASP A 31 -7.20 21.21 -6.90
CA ASP A 31 -6.42 19.98 -6.75
C ASP A 31 -5.94 19.81 -5.30
N ILE A 32 -5.53 20.92 -4.67
CA ILE A 32 -5.09 20.91 -3.26
C ILE A 32 -6.24 20.52 -2.34
N VAL A 33 -7.46 21.01 -2.60
CA VAL A 33 -8.66 20.62 -1.86
C VAL A 33 -8.97 19.15 -2.04
N GLU A 34 -8.90 18.62 -3.26
CA GLU A 34 -9.15 17.20 -3.54
C GLU A 34 -8.13 16.28 -2.83
N ILE A 35 -6.85 16.66 -2.88
CA ILE A 35 -5.78 15.93 -2.18
C ILE A 35 -6.01 15.96 -0.67
N LEU A 36 -6.35 17.13 -0.12
CA LEU A 36 -6.65 17.29 1.30
C LEU A 36 -7.84 16.42 1.73
N GLU A 37 -8.89 16.34 0.92
CA GLU A 37 -10.02 15.46 1.17
C GLU A 37 -9.64 13.98 1.14
N LYS A 38 -8.81 13.55 0.16
CA LYS A 38 -8.31 12.18 0.06
C LYS A 38 -7.48 11.81 1.29
N VAL A 39 -6.52 12.65 1.67
CA VAL A 39 -5.70 12.46 2.88
C VAL A 39 -6.59 12.39 4.12
N SER A 40 -7.58 13.28 4.26
CA SER A 40 -8.50 13.23 5.39
C SER A 40 -9.38 11.97 5.41
N LYS A 41 -9.72 11.39 4.26
CA LYS A 41 -10.45 10.12 4.17
C LYS A 41 -9.54 8.94 4.53
N GLU A 42 -8.30 8.94 4.05
CA GLU A 42 -7.29 7.91 4.38
C GLU A 42 -6.93 7.92 5.87
N GLU A 43 -6.70 9.08 6.50
CA GLU A 43 -6.45 9.17 7.95
C GLU A 43 -7.62 8.63 8.78
N ARG A 44 -8.86 8.86 8.33
CA ARG A 44 -10.04 8.29 9.00
C ARG A 44 -10.09 6.77 8.84
N LYS A 45 -9.69 6.24 7.67
CA LYS A 45 -9.71 4.82 7.34
C LYS A 45 -8.51 4.04 7.93
N GLY A 46 -7.37 4.71 8.12
CA GLY A 46 -6.13 4.18 8.68
C GLY A 46 -6.22 3.79 10.16
N LYS A 47 -7.22 4.32 10.89
CA LYS A 47 -7.52 3.85 12.25
C LYS A 47 -8.11 2.43 12.29
N GLU A 48 -8.54 1.88 11.15
CA GLU A 48 -9.21 0.58 11.03
C GLU A 48 -8.52 -0.38 10.03
N THR A 49 -7.22 -0.24 9.75
CA THR A 49 -6.53 -1.22 8.87
C THR A 49 -6.24 -2.52 9.62
N LYS A 50 -7.28 -3.35 9.80
CA LYS A 50 -7.14 -4.77 10.18
C LYS A 50 -6.61 -5.53 8.97
N ILE A 51 -5.31 -5.79 8.94
CA ILE A 51 -4.70 -6.62 7.89
C ILE A 51 -5.07 -8.09 8.19
N VAL A 52 -5.99 -8.66 7.40
CA VAL A 52 -6.35 -10.08 7.47
C VAL A 52 -5.38 -10.84 6.57
N PHE A 53 -4.51 -11.65 7.17
CA PHE A 53 -3.63 -12.55 6.43
C PHE A 53 -4.24 -13.96 6.42
N ASP A 54 -4.66 -14.43 5.24
CA ASP A 54 -4.90 -15.86 5.01
C ASP A 54 -3.55 -16.51 4.67
N ARG A 55 -2.97 -17.25 5.63
CA ARG A 55 -1.79 -18.07 5.37
C ARG A 55 -2.27 -19.28 4.57
N ARG A 56 -2.02 -19.28 3.26
CA ARG A 56 -2.15 -20.48 2.43
C ARG A 56 -1.18 -21.53 2.98
N GLU A 57 -1.73 -22.52 3.68
CA GLU A 57 -1.03 -23.75 4.03
C GLU A 57 -0.76 -24.48 2.72
N THR A 58 0.48 -24.45 2.24
CA THR A 58 0.95 -25.37 1.21
C THR A 58 0.98 -26.74 1.85
N HIS A 59 -0.17 -27.41 1.76
CA HIS A 59 -0.32 -28.85 1.91
C HIS A 59 0.57 -29.48 0.84
N TYR A 60 1.83 -29.77 1.21
CA TYR A 60 2.61 -30.76 0.49
C TYR A 60 1.89 -32.06 0.78
N GLU A 61 1.04 -32.44 -0.17
CA GLU A 61 0.37 -33.72 -0.21
C GLU A 61 1.45 -34.79 -0.10
N ASP A 62 1.31 -35.58 0.95
CA ASP A 62 2.02 -36.81 1.25
C ASP A 62 1.64 -37.83 0.17
N GLU A 63 2.15 -37.67 -1.05
CA GLU A 63 2.20 -38.73 -2.07
C GLU A 63 3.35 -39.66 -1.71
N ALA A 64 3.16 -40.42 -0.63
CA ALA A 64 3.91 -41.62 -0.36
C ALA A 64 3.32 -42.76 -1.21
N ASP A 65 3.78 -42.88 -2.46
CA ASP A 65 3.84 -44.19 -3.14
C ASP A 65 4.76 -44.15 -4.36
N ASP A 66 5.45 -45.28 -4.54
CA ASP A 66 6.21 -45.76 -5.70
C ASP A 66 7.73 -45.48 -5.84
N ASP A 67 8.45 -46.58 -5.57
CA ASP A 67 9.60 -47.13 -6.28
C ASP A 67 11.02 -46.61 -5.97
N ASP A 68 11.63 -47.32 -5.01
CA ASP A 68 12.80 -48.19 -5.19
C ASP A 68 13.77 -47.89 -6.37
N ASP A 69 15.05 -48.02 -6.01
CA ASP A 69 16.21 -48.26 -6.86
C ASP A 69 17.10 -47.04 -7.22
N ASP A 70 18.40 -47.16 -6.89
CA ASP A 70 19.56 -46.35 -7.35
C ASP A 70 20.20 -45.28 -6.41
N PHE A 71 20.24 -45.46 -5.08
CA PHE A 71 21.00 -44.53 -4.20
C PHE A 71 22.22 -45.09 -3.43
N PHE A 72 22.54 -46.38 -3.47
CA PHE A 72 23.79 -46.86 -2.82
C PHE A 72 24.49 -47.95 -3.65
N ASP A 73 25.52 -47.54 -4.40
CA ASP A 73 26.77 -48.29 -4.61
C ASP A 73 27.72 -47.99 -3.43
#